data_AF-A0A255TZA1-F1
#
_entry.id   AF-A0A255TZA1-F1
#
_cell.length_a   1.000
_cell.length_b   1.000
_cell.length_c   1.000
_cell.angle_alpha   90.00
_cell.angle_beta   90.00
_cell.angle_gamma   90.00
#
_symmetry.space_group_name_H-M   'P 1'
#
loop_
_entity.id
_entity.type
_entity.pdbx_description
1 polymer ?
#
loop_
_entity_poly.entity_id
_entity_poly.type
_entity_poly.pdbx_seq_one_letter_code
_entity_poly.pdbx_strand_id
1 'polypeptide(L)'
;MRKLLFSLVMLVLPMISQAQTTIKYGYLSYQEVLKFMPEYAVAQTKLADLKQKYDNEMKRVEDEFNKKYEQFLEGQKDFAPTILRKRQVELQELIAKNIAFKEEAKRLLAQAETESYAPLKAKLAETLRGIGEARGFMFILNTDNDNLPYANSAFGEDITTLVKECLK
;
A
#
# COMPACT_ATOMS: atom_id res chain seq x y z
N MET A 1 72.47 -14.33 -31.14
CA MET A 1 71.93 -14.14 -29.76
C MET A 1 71.83 -12.66 -29.43
N ARG A 2 70.84 -12.30 -28.60
CA ARG A 2 70.68 -11.08 -27.78
C ARG A 2 69.84 -9.89 -28.27
N LYS A 3 69.45 -9.73 -29.54
CA LYS A 3 68.61 -8.57 -29.93
C LYS A 3 67.21 -8.90 -30.47
N LEU A 4 66.99 -10.09 -31.01
CA LEU A 4 65.66 -10.53 -31.47
C LEU A 4 64.84 -11.22 -30.37
N LEU A 5 65.47 -11.53 -29.23
CA LEU A 5 64.81 -12.10 -28.05
C LEU A 5 64.21 -11.04 -27.12
N PHE A 6 64.53 -9.76 -27.29
CA PHE A 6 63.97 -8.67 -26.47
C PHE A 6 62.71 -8.04 -27.05
N SER A 7 62.40 -8.28 -28.33
CA SER A 7 61.22 -7.72 -29.00
C SER A 7 59.95 -8.54 -28.80
N LEU A 8 60.06 -9.80 -28.36
CA LEU A 8 58.92 -10.69 -28.16
C LEU A 8 58.34 -10.64 -26.73
N VAL A 9 58.99 -9.90 -25.82
CA VAL A 9 58.60 -9.78 -24.40
C VAL A 9 57.62 -8.62 -24.16
N MET A 10 57.29 -7.82 -25.17
CA MET A 10 56.51 -6.57 -25.03
C MET A 10 55.17 -6.57 -25.78
N LEU A 11 54.60 -7.74 -26.09
CA LEU A 11 53.29 -7.84 -26.76
C LEU A 11 52.32 -8.78 -26.04
N VAL A 12 52.32 -8.74 -24.71
CA VAL A 12 51.21 -9.28 -23.91
C VAL A 12 50.93 -8.29 -22.79
N LEU A 13 50.47 -7.09 -23.15
CA LEU A 13 49.68 -6.33 -22.19
C LEU A 13 48.45 -7.19 -21.91
N PRO A 14 48.17 -7.59 -20.65
CA PRO A 14 46.83 -8.04 -20.35
C PRO A 14 45.92 -6.84 -20.61
N MET A 15 45.09 -6.91 -21.66
CA MET A 15 43.90 -6.10 -21.73
C MET A 15 43.05 -6.49 -20.53
N ILE A 16 43.35 -5.92 -19.36
CA ILE A 16 42.40 -5.81 -18.28
C ILE A 16 41.41 -4.75 -18.79
N SER A 17 40.49 -5.21 -19.63
CA SER A 17 39.21 -4.55 -19.82
C SER A 17 38.58 -4.50 -18.43
N GLN A 18 38.84 -3.42 -17.70
CA GLN A 18 38.01 -3.04 -16.58
C GLN A 18 36.63 -2.82 -17.20
N ALA A 19 35.77 -3.83 -17.12
CA ALA A 19 34.37 -3.65 -17.45
C ALA A 19 33.87 -2.56 -16.52
N GLN A 20 33.76 -1.33 -17.02
CA GLN A 20 33.03 -0.29 -16.33
C GLN A 20 31.58 -0.76 -16.31
N THR A 21 31.18 -1.43 -15.23
CA THR A 21 29.80 -1.85 -15.02
C THR A 21 28.96 -0.59 -15.03
N THR A 22 28.38 -0.29 -16.19
CA THR A 22 27.46 0.83 -16.32
C THR A 22 26.21 0.42 -15.57
N ILE A 23 26.03 0.98 -14.38
CA ILE A 23 24.86 0.71 -13.54
C ILE A 23 23.64 1.25 -14.26
N LYS A 24 22.76 0.34 -14.68
CA LYS A 24 21.44 0.67 -15.21
C LYS A 24 20.39 0.52 -14.13
N TYR A 25 19.37 1.36 -14.18
CA TYR A 25 18.24 1.29 -13.26
C TYR A 25 16.91 1.49 -14.00
N GLY A 26 15.87 0.89 -13.46
CA GLY A 26 14.50 1.16 -13.89
C GLY A 26 13.83 2.15 -12.94
N TYR A 27 12.77 2.81 -13.39
CA TYR A 27 11.85 3.51 -12.51
C TYR A 27 10.43 3.42 -13.04
N LEU A 28 9.45 3.52 -12.14
CA LEU A 28 8.03 3.51 -12.48
C LEU A 28 7.20 4.34 -11.52
N SER A 29 6.04 4.80 -11.98
CA SER A 29 4.95 5.14 -11.05
C SER A 29 4.29 3.86 -10.56
N TYR A 30 4.57 3.49 -9.31
CA TYR A 30 4.05 2.28 -8.70
C TYR A 30 2.53 2.35 -8.56
N GLN A 31 2.00 3.50 -8.16
CA GLN A 31 0.58 3.76 -7.97
C GLN A 31 -0.16 3.72 -9.31
N GLU A 32 0.42 4.28 -10.38
CA GLU A 32 -0.20 4.27 -11.70
C GLU A 32 -0.31 2.84 -12.26
N VAL A 33 0.75 2.04 -12.11
CA VAL A 33 0.72 0.62 -12.49
C VAL A 33 -0.30 -0.14 -11.65
N LEU A 34 -0.30 0.03 -10.33
CA LEU A 34 -1.18 -0.71 -9.44
C LEU A 34 -2.66 -0.37 -9.68
N LYS A 35 -2.99 0.89 -10.02
CA LYS A 35 -4.34 1.33 -10.42
C LYS A 35 -4.78 0.82 -11.80
N PHE A 36 -3.83 0.50 -12.67
CA PHE A 36 -4.11 0.01 -14.02
C PHE A 36 -4.47 -1.49 -14.03
N MET A 37 -4.08 -2.23 -13.00
CA MET A 37 -4.38 -3.66 -12.89
C MET A 37 -5.90 -3.91 -12.80
N PRO A 38 -6.46 -4.90 -13.51
CA PRO A 38 -7.89 -5.18 -13.47
C PRO A 38 -8.39 -5.57 -12.08
N GLU A 39 -7.55 -6.24 -11.27
CA GLU A 39 -7.88 -6.63 -9.90
C GLU A 39 -8.02 -5.43 -8.95
N TYR A 40 -7.51 -4.25 -9.32
CA TYR A 40 -7.55 -3.05 -8.48
C TYR A 40 -8.98 -2.56 -8.26
N ALA A 41 -9.79 -2.51 -9.33
CA ALA A 41 -11.19 -2.11 -9.23
C ALA A 41 -12.00 -3.06 -8.34
N VAL A 42 -11.68 -4.36 -8.39
CA VAL A 42 -12.30 -5.37 -7.53
C VAL A 42 -11.94 -5.15 -6.06
N ALA A 43 -10.66 -4.92 -5.76
CA ALA A 43 -10.21 -4.59 -4.41
C ALA A 43 -10.86 -3.31 -3.88
N GLN A 44 -10.91 -2.25 -4.71
CA GLN A 44 -11.54 -0.99 -4.34
C GLN A 44 -13.03 -1.15 -4.03
N THR A 45 -13.76 -1.91 -4.85
CA THR A 45 -15.20 -2.17 -4.64
C THR A 45 -15.44 -2.91 -3.32
N LYS A 46 -14.66 -3.97 -3.06
CA LYS A 46 -14.76 -4.74 -1.80
C LYS A 46 -14.51 -3.87 -0.56
N LEU A 47 -13.52 -2.97 -0.64
CA LEU A 47 -13.21 -2.05 0.45
C LEU A 47 -14.30 -0.99 0.64
N ALA A 48 -14.85 -0.46 -0.45
CA ALA A 48 -15.97 0.48 -0.39
C ALA A 48 -17.22 -0.17 0.24
N ASP A 49 -17.54 -1.41 -0.15
CA ASP A 49 -18.64 -2.17 0.42
C ASP A 49 -18.45 -2.44 1.92
N LEU A 50 -17.23 -2.83 2.31
CA LEU A 50 -16.90 -3.07 3.71
C LEU A 50 -17.02 -1.78 4.53
N LYS A 51 -16.49 -0.66 4.00
CA LYS A 51 -16.62 0.66 4.62
C LYS A 51 -18.10 1.05 4.78
N GLN A 52 -18.92 0.86 3.76
CA GLN A 52 -20.35 1.17 3.83
C GLN A 52 -21.06 0.34 4.91
N LYS A 53 -20.69 -0.93 5.09
CA LYS A 53 -21.24 -1.77 6.17
C LYS A 53 -20.91 -1.23 7.55
N TYR A 54 -19.66 -0.81 7.78
CA TYR A 54 -19.26 -0.17 9.04
C TYR A 54 -19.94 1.17 9.26
N ASP A 55 -20.06 1.99 8.21
CA ASP A 55 -20.71 3.30 8.28
C ASP A 55 -22.22 3.16 8.62
N ASN A 56 -22.89 2.15 8.03
CA ASN A 56 -24.28 1.83 8.34
C ASN A 56 -24.46 1.36 9.79
N GLU A 57 -23.56 0.50 10.27
CA GLU A 57 -23.63 0.01 11.65
C GLU A 57 -23.29 1.11 12.66
N MET A 58 -22.37 2.01 12.33
CA MET A 58 -22.07 3.20 13.15
C MET A 58 -23.31 4.07 13.32
N LYS A 59 -24.01 4.37 12.21
CA LYS A 59 -25.26 5.11 12.24
C LYS A 59 -26.31 4.41 13.10
N ARG A 60 -26.45 3.09 12.96
CA ARG A 60 -27.40 2.30 13.75
C ARG A 60 -27.15 2.44 15.26
N VAL A 61 -25.90 2.35 15.71
CA VAL A 61 -25.55 2.43 17.14
C VAL A 61 -25.60 3.86 17.69
N GLU A 62 -25.37 4.87 16.85
CA GLU A 62 -25.60 6.28 17.18
C GLU A 62 -27.10 6.58 17.35
N ASP A 63 -27.94 6.11 16.41
CA ASP A 63 -29.40 6.25 16.48
C ASP A 63 -29.99 5.52 17.71
N GLU A 64 -29.45 4.34 18.05
CA GLU A 64 -29.83 3.60 19.26
C GLU A 64 -29.52 4.39 20.54
N PHE A 65 -28.32 4.97 20.63
CA PHE A 65 -27.94 5.82 21.76
C PHE A 65 -28.85 7.04 21.88
N ASN A 66 -29.05 7.78 20.77
CA ASN A 66 -29.88 8.98 20.76
C ASN A 66 -31.31 8.69 21.22
N LYS A 67 -31.92 7.62 20.70
CA LYS A 67 -33.27 7.20 21.10
C LYS A 67 -33.35 6.88 22.61
N LYS A 68 -32.38 6.16 23.15
CA LYS A 68 -32.35 5.81 24.59
C LYS A 68 -32.08 7.03 25.45
N TYR A 69 -31.29 7.98 24.96
CA TYR A 69 -31.00 9.23 25.64
C TYR A 69 -32.24 10.13 25.71
N GLU A 70 -32.97 10.28 24.61
CA GLU A 70 -34.26 10.99 24.57
C GLU A 70 -35.27 10.38 25.55
N GLN A 71 -35.45 9.06 25.51
CA GLN A 71 -36.32 8.32 26.45
C GLN A 71 -35.88 8.45 27.91
N PHE A 72 -34.59 8.64 28.17
CA PHE A 72 -34.07 8.92 29.50
C PHE A 72 -34.48 10.32 29.96
N LEU A 73 -34.26 11.35 29.12
CA LEU A 73 -34.60 12.74 29.44
C LEU A 73 -36.10 12.96 29.69
N GLU A 74 -36.96 12.32 28.89
CA GLU A 74 -38.41 12.43 29.01
C GLU A 74 -38.93 11.91 30.36
N GLY A 75 -38.39 10.78 30.85
CA GLY A 75 -38.90 10.14 32.06
C GLY A 75 -38.04 10.30 33.31
N GLN A 76 -36.88 10.96 33.24
CA GLN A 76 -35.90 10.99 34.35
C GLN A 76 -36.48 11.47 35.69
N LYS A 77 -37.48 12.36 35.65
CA LYS A 77 -38.11 12.94 36.86
C LYS A 77 -39.06 11.98 37.55
N ASP A 78 -39.59 11.00 36.82
CA ASP A 78 -40.62 10.07 37.27
C ASP A 78 -40.06 8.68 37.61
N PHE A 79 -38.79 8.41 37.26
CA PHE A 79 -38.17 7.13 37.55
C PHE A 79 -37.87 6.94 39.04
N ALA A 80 -38.19 5.76 39.54
CA ALA A 80 -37.66 5.32 40.83
C ALA A 80 -36.11 5.28 40.80
N PRO A 81 -35.41 5.50 41.93
CA PRO A 81 -33.95 5.62 41.96
C PRO A 81 -33.19 4.44 41.32
N THR A 82 -33.71 3.22 41.47
CA THR A 82 -33.11 2.01 40.88
C THR A 82 -33.22 1.98 39.36
N ILE A 83 -34.35 2.42 38.81
CA ILE A 83 -34.58 2.51 37.36
C ILE A 83 -33.70 3.61 36.76
N LEU A 84 -33.63 4.78 37.41
CA LEU A 84 -32.79 5.90 37.00
C LEU A 84 -31.33 5.45 36.87
N ARG A 85 -30.79 4.81 37.92
CA ARG A 85 -29.41 4.30 37.92
C ARG A 85 -29.18 3.26 36.83
N LYS A 86 -30.12 2.34 36.63
CA LYS A 86 -30.01 1.32 35.56
C LYS A 86 -29.89 1.96 34.18
N ARG A 87 -30.72 2.96 33.87
CA ARG A 87 -30.70 3.65 32.56
C ARG A 87 -29.44 4.50 32.37
N GLN A 88 -28.93 5.14 33.43
CA GLN A 88 -27.65 5.86 33.37
C GLN A 88 -26.49 4.92 33.02
N VAL A 89 -26.43 3.75 33.66
CA VAL A 89 -25.42 2.73 33.36
C VAL A 89 -25.56 2.24 31.92
N GLU A 90 -26.78 1.97 31.46
CA GLU A 90 -27.04 1.56 30.08
C GLU A 90 -26.53 2.59 29.05
N LEU A 91 -26.78 3.89 29.27
CA LEU A 91 -26.27 4.96 28.42
C LEU A 91 -24.73 5.03 28.42
N GLN A 92 -24.10 4.87 29.59
CA GLN A 92 -22.64 4.84 29.71
C GLN A 92 -22.04 3.63 28.97
N GLU A 93 -22.67 2.46 29.08
CA GLU A 93 -22.25 1.25 28.36
C GLU A 93 -22.36 1.44 26.85
N LEU A 94 -23.41 2.10 26.36
CA LEU A 94 -23.55 2.38 24.93
C LEU A 94 -22.46 3.32 24.42
N ILE A 95 -22.12 4.37 25.17
CA ILE A 95 -21.01 5.27 24.82
C ILE A 95 -19.70 4.46 24.73
N ALA A 96 -19.41 3.64 25.73
CA ALA A 96 -18.20 2.83 25.75
C ALA A 96 -18.14 1.84 24.58
N LYS A 97 -19.26 1.16 24.28
CA LYS A 97 -19.37 0.24 23.13
C LYS A 97 -19.21 0.96 21.79
N ASN A 98 -19.79 2.14 21.62
CA ASN A 98 -19.69 2.92 20.39
C ASN A 98 -18.25 3.39 20.12
N ILE A 99 -17.54 3.84 21.17
CA ILE A 99 -16.11 4.20 21.06
C ILE A 99 -15.27 2.97 20.67
N ALA A 100 -15.47 1.85 21.35
CA ALA A 100 -14.74 0.61 21.07
C ALA A 100 -15.01 0.11 19.64
N PHE A 101 -16.27 0.14 19.20
CA PHE A 101 -16.66 -0.24 17.85
C PHE A 101 -16.00 0.67 16.79
N LYS A 102 -15.92 1.98 17.03
CA LYS A 102 -15.28 2.93 16.11
C LYS A 102 -13.79 2.67 15.93
N GLU A 103 -13.07 2.43 17.02
CA GLU A 103 -11.64 2.13 16.94
C GLU A 103 -11.39 0.77 16.28
N GLU A 104 -12.21 -0.23 16.59
CA GLU A 104 -12.10 -1.54 15.97
C GLU A 104 -12.44 -1.51 14.47
N ALA A 105 -13.49 -0.78 14.07
CA ALA A 105 -13.85 -0.60 12.66
C ALA A 105 -12.70 0.05 11.86
N LYS A 106 -12.04 1.08 12.41
CA LYS A 106 -10.86 1.69 11.77
C LYS A 106 -9.73 0.67 11.60
N ARG A 107 -9.43 -0.11 12.64
CA ARG A 107 -8.38 -1.14 12.62
C ARG A 107 -8.67 -2.20 11.55
N LEU A 108 -9.90 -2.71 11.52
CA LEU A 108 -10.33 -3.73 10.58
C LEU A 108 -10.36 -3.22 9.13
N LEU A 109 -10.75 -1.96 8.90
CA LEU A 109 -10.68 -1.35 7.57
C LEU A 109 -9.25 -1.21 7.07
N ALA A 110 -8.32 -0.76 7.92
CA ALA A 110 -6.90 -0.65 7.55
C ALA A 110 -6.27 -2.04 7.27
N GLN A 111 -6.67 -3.05 8.06
CA GLN A 111 -6.26 -4.43 7.84
C GLN A 111 -6.80 -4.97 6.50
N ALA A 112 -8.11 -4.78 6.24
CA ALA A 112 -8.74 -5.22 5.01
C ALA A 112 -8.14 -4.53 3.78
N GLU A 113 -7.77 -3.25 3.88
CA GLU A 113 -7.07 -2.53 2.80
C GLU A 113 -5.72 -3.17 2.48
N THR A 114 -4.94 -3.46 3.51
CA THR A 114 -3.63 -4.13 3.36
C THR A 114 -3.78 -5.51 2.72
N GLU A 115 -4.71 -6.32 3.21
CA GLU A 115 -4.97 -7.67 2.70
C GLU A 115 -5.50 -7.66 1.27
N SER A 116 -6.38 -6.69 0.93
CA SER A 116 -6.98 -6.58 -0.40
C SER A 116 -5.94 -6.25 -1.48
N TYR A 117 -4.95 -5.41 -1.15
CA TYR A 117 -3.90 -5.03 -2.10
C TYR A 117 -2.66 -5.94 -2.07
N ALA A 118 -2.47 -6.78 -1.05
CA ALA A 118 -1.35 -7.71 -0.94
C ALA A 118 -1.12 -8.57 -2.21
N PRO A 119 -2.15 -9.23 -2.81
CA PRO A 119 -1.93 -10.05 -4.00
C PRO A 119 -1.51 -9.22 -5.23
N LEU A 120 -2.02 -7.99 -5.36
CA LEU A 120 -1.64 -7.08 -6.45
C LEU A 120 -0.17 -6.69 -6.32
N LYS A 121 0.25 -6.31 -5.10
CA LYS A 121 1.65 -5.97 -4.80
C LYS A 121 2.58 -7.15 -5.07
N ALA A 122 2.16 -8.37 -4.74
CA ALA A 122 2.95 -9.58 -5.03
C ALA A 122 3.11 -9.83 -6.53
N LYS A 123 2.02 -9.73 -7.31
CA LYS A 123 2.04 -9.88 -8.78
C LYS A 123 2.91 -8.79 -9.43
N LEU A 124 2.81 -7.54 -8.97
CA LEU A 124 3.66 -6.46 -9.41
C LEU A 124 5.13 -6.71 -9.07
N ALA A 125 5.45 -7.09 -7.83
CA ALA A 125 6.82 -7.38 -7.42
C ALA A 125 7.48 -8.48 -8.29
N GLU A 126 6.74 -9.54 -8.60
CA GLU A 126 7.21 -10.61 -9.47
C GLU A 126 7.46 -10.13 -10.91
N THR A 127 6.56 -9.29 -11.43
CA THR A 127 6.71 -8.70 -12.77
C THR A 127 7.93 -7.77 -12.84
N LEU A 128 8.12 -6.93 -11.82
CA LEU A 128 9.29 -6.04 -11.72
C LEU A 128 10.59 -6.83 -11.62
N ARG A 129 10.60 -7.95 -10.88
CA ARG A 129 11.75 -8.84 -10.78
C ARG A 129 12.13 -9.39 -12.16
N GLY A 130 11.16 -9.93 -12.91
CA GLY A 130 11.42 -10.45 -14.26
C GLY A 130 11.92 -9.38 -15.24
N ILE A 131 11.35 -8.18 -15.21
CA ILE A 131 11.82 -7.06 -16.04
C ILE A 131 13.24 -6.62 -15.64
N GLY A 132 13.51 -6.52 -14.33
CA GLY A 132 14.82 -6.15 -13.81
C GLY A 132 15.90 -7.14 -14.25
N GLU A 133 15.64 -8.44 -14.11
CA GLU A 133 16.53 -9.52 -14.58
C GLU A 133 16.75 -9.44 -16.10
N ALA A 134 15.69 -9.28 -16.89
CA ALA A 134 15.78 -9.24 -18.36
C ALA A 134 16.50 -7.98 -18.88
N ARG A 135 16.37 -6.84 -18.20
CA ARG A 135 16.97 -5.56 -18.58
C ARG A 135 18.36 -5.32 -17.97
N GLY A 136 18.76 -6.16 -17.01
CA GLY A 136 20.00 -5.99 -16.26
C GLY A 136 19.98 -4.76 -15.34
N PHE A 137 18.83 -4.41 -14.79
CA PHE A 137 18.72 -3.31 -13.83
C PHE A 137 19.23 -3.75 -12.45
N MET A 138 20.01 -2.87 -11.81
CA MET A 138 20.49 -3.12 -10.45
C MET A 138 19.41 -2.85 -9.40
N PHE A 139 18.49 -1.94 -9.70
CA PHE A 139 17.33 -1.62 -8.88
C PHE A 139 16.24 -0.97 -9.74
N ILE A 140 15.02 -0.96 -9.20
CA ILE A 140 13.87 -0.28 -9.78
C ILE A 140 13.33 0.70 -8.73
N LEU A 141 13.20 1.99 -9.08
CA LEU A 141 12.77 3.04 -8.17
C LEU A 141 11.28 3.37 -8.35
N ASN A 142 10.58 3.57 -7.24
CA ASN A 142 9.25 4.17 -7.26
C ASN A 142 9.36 5.69 -7.40
N THR A 143 8.71 6.27 -8.42
CA THR A 143 8.67 7.72 -8.64
C THR A 143 7.62 8.46 -7.82
N ASP A 144 6.66 7.75 -7.23
CA ASP A 144 5.55 8.37 -6.50
C ASP A 144 6.03 9.10 -5.23
N ASN A 145 5.26 10.10 -4.79
CA ASN A 145 5.51 10.90 -3.58
C ASN A 145 6.85 11.64 -3.60
N ASP A 146 7.22 12.21 -4.75
CA ASP A 146 8.45 12.99 -4.96
C ASP A 146 9.75 12.23 -4.61
N ASN A 147 9.71 10.89 -4.59
CA ASN A 147 10.84 10.03 -4.23
C ASN A 147 11.97 10.02 -5.27
N LEU A 148 11.68 10.41 -6.52
CA LEU A 148 12.67 10.50 -7.60
C LEU A 148 12.49 11.81 -8.38
N PRO A 149 12.95 12.95 -7.83
CA PRO A 149 12.77 14.27 -8.47
C PRO A 149 13.56 14.42 -9.78
N TYR A 150 14.58 13.58 -10.01
CA TYR A 150 15.34 13.54 -11.25
C TYR A 150 15.85 12.13 -11.53
N ALA A 151 15.70 11.68 -12.78
CA ALA A 151 16.29 10.47 -13.31
C ALA A 151 17.08 10.80 -14.58
N ASN A 152 18.35 10.37 -14.64
CA ASN A 152 19.17 10.54 -15.83
C ASN A 152 18.81 9.45 -16.86
N SER A 153 18.19 9.85 -17.97
CA SER A 153 17.75 8.96 -19.05
C SER A 153 18.90 8.23 -19.77
N ALA A 154 20.16 8.65 -19.60
CA ALA A 154 21.31 7.92 -20.13
C ALA A 154 21.58 6.59 -19.39
N PHE A 155 21.11 6.47 -18.14
CA PHE A 155 21.35 5.30 -17.28
C PHE A 155 20.05 4.69 -16.75
N GLY A 156 18.96 5.45 -16.76
CA GLY A 156 17.64 5.08 -16.24
C GLY A 156 16.60 4.90 -17.34
N GLU A 157 15.73 3.90 -17.20
CA GLU A 157 14.60 3.64 -18.08
C GLU A 157 13.27 3.75 -17.32
N ASP A 158 12.33 4.54 -17.84
CA ASP A 158 10.93 4.51 -17.36
C ASP A 158 10.26 3.24 -17.89
N ILE A 159 9.88 2.34 -16.99
CA ILE A 159 9.23 1.08 -17.33
C ILE A 159 7.72 1.09 -17.06
N THR A 160 7.12 2.22 -16.70
CA THR A 160 5.70 2.32 -16.32
C THR A 160 4.78 1.70 -17.38
N THR A 161 4.94 2.09 -18.66
CA THR A 161 4.13 1.55 -19.76
C THR A 161 4.37 0.06 -19.99
N LEU A 162 5.63 -0.38 -19.96
CA LEU A 162 6.00 -1.79 -20.12
C LEU A 162 5.35 -2.66 -19.05
N VAL A 163 5.43 -2.24 -17.79
CA VAL A 163 4.88 -3.00 -16.66
C VAL A 163 3.35 -3.07 -16.74
N LYS A 164 2.68 -1.99 -17.15
CA LYS A 164 1.23 -2.00 -17.40
C LYS A 164 0.83 -3.02 -18.46
N GLU A 165 1.58 -3.13 -19.54
CA GLU A 165 1.31 -4.11 -20.60
C GLU A 165 1.47 -5.55 -20.11
N CYS A 166 2.46 -5.81 -19.25
CA CYS A 166 2.64 -7.13 -18.62
C CYS A 166 1.55 -7.49 -17.61
N LEU A 167 0.83 -6.49 -17.07
CA LEU A 167 -0.15 -6.64 -15.99
C LEU A 167 -1.61 -6.39 -16.41
N LYS A 168 -1.87 -6.22 -17.71
CA LYS A 168 -3.22 -6.20 -18.26
C LYS A 168 -3.99 -7.47 -17.95
#